data_AF-A0AAV9AIM4-F1
#
_entry.id   AF-A0AAV9AIM4-F1
#
_cell.length_a   1.000
_cell.length_b   1.000
_cell.length_c   1.000
_cell.angle_alpha   90.00
_cell.angle_beta   90.00
_cell.angle_gamma   90.00
#
_symmetry.space_group_name_H-M   'P 1'
#
loop_
_entity.id
_entity.type
_entity.pdbx_description
1 polymer ?
#
loop_
_entity_poly.entity_id
_entity_poly.type
_entity_poly.pdbx_seq_one_letter_code
_entity_poly.pdbx_strand_id
1 'polypeptide(L)'
;MRRSSSSSFKAFPSLLCLLLLLLLVGPARARVPAVEFVNKMMVEGLSKDWDMTASVAEPLVVPQTGSKESDLIVGGLPGQRAKGVQYTQYAGYVTVDATAGRALFYYFVEAIHNATSRPLVLWLSSGPGCSSLGDQALMGHGPYRVSKNGQTLHGNKDSLVQVANVIYLESTTGTGFSYSNTSSDYKGLSDRKISEDNFRFLVNWLERFPEYKERMFFVGGEGYGGSYAAQLMQLILNHNDASGHTNIAFTGILVDSLYECSEQNVAEYLNTPEVQKALHVNPATIPQGWRQCNEYSFHKP
;
A
#
# COMPACT_ATOMS: atom_id res chain seq x y z
N MET A 1 -15.07 51.45 0.19
CA MET A 1 -15.45 50.67 1.40
C MET A 1 -15.60 49.21 1.01
N ARG A 2 -14.59 48.37 1.25
CA ARG A 2 -14.69 46.90 1.17
C ARG A 2 -14.30 46.35 2.54
N ARG A 3 -15.21 45.60 3.16
CA ARG A 3 -15.00 44.95 4.45
C ARG A 3 -14.13 43.72 4.29
N SER A 4 -13.16 43.62 5.20
CA SER A 4 -12.41 42.43 5.56
C SER A 4 -13.34 41.37 6.16
N SER A 5 -13.09 40.10 5.83
CA SER A 5 -13.47 38.96 6.67
C SER A 5 -12.38 37.90 6.59
N SER A 6 -11.46 37.95 7.55
CA SER A 6 -10.59 36.84 7.93
C SER A 6 -11.42 35.77 8.67
N SER A 7 -11.46 34.54 8.18
CA SER A 7 -11.89 33.38 8.98
C SER A 7 -10.67 32.56 9.37
N SER A 8 -10.46 32.45 10.68
CA SER A 8 -9.40 31.68 11.32
C SER A 8 -9.60 30.19 11.08
N PHE A 9 -8.58 29.51 10.54
CA PHE A 9 -8.45 28.06 10.70
C PHE A 9 -8.16 27.76 12.17
N LYS A 10 -9.13 27.16 12.87
CA LYS A 10 -8.92 26.60 14.20
C LYS A 10 -8.13 25.30 14.04
N ALA A 11 -6.97 25.22 14.70
CA ALA A 11 -6.16 24.02 14.81
C ALA A 11 -6.99 22.85 15.34
N PHE A 12 -7.02 21.73 14.60
CA PHE A 12 -7.51 20.46 15.11
C PHE A 12 -6.48 19.88 16.11
N PRO A 13 -6.91 19.20 17.18
CA PRO A 13 -6.01 18.72 18.23
C PRO A 13 -5.11 17.60 17.70
N SER A 14 -3.89 17.54 18.24
CA SER A 14 -2.81 16.61 17.89
C SER A 14 -3.23 15.14 17.71
N LEU A 15 -2.62 14.48 16.72
CA LEU A 15 -2.71 13.07 16.29
C LEU A 15 -2.78 12.00 17.41
N LEU A 16 -2.38 12.33 18.63
CA LEU A 16 -2.34 11.41 19.76
C LEU A 16 -3.72 10.97 20.27
N CYS A 17 -4.78 11.76 20.01
CA CYS A 17 -6.11 11.49 20.56
C CYS A 17 -6.96 10.53 19.69
N LEU A 18 -6.67 10.41 18.39
CA LEU A 18 -7.43 9.52 17.50
C LEU A 18 -6.94 8.06 17.56
N LEU A 19 -5.66 7.85 17.89
CA LEU A 19 -5.05 6.52 18.03
C LEU A 19 -5.61 5.71 19.20
N LEU A 20 -6.17 6.36 20.23
CA LEU A 20 -6.64 5.71 21.46
C LEU A 20 -8.08 5.18 21.37
N LEU A 21 -8.90 5.60 20.42
CA LEU A 21 -10.28 5.13 20.33
C LEU A 21 -10.44 3.74 19.69
N LEU A 22 -9.44 3.25 18.94
CA LEU A 22 -9.51 1.98 18.21
C LEU A 22 -8.91 0.78 18.97
N LEU A 23 -8.29 1.00 20.13
CA LEU A 23 -7.55 -0.05 20.86
C LEU A 23 -8.38 -0.84 21.90
N LEU A 24 -9.69 -0.61 22.04
CA LEU A 24 -10.47 -1.15 23.16
C LEU A 24 -11.69 -2.02 22.82
N VAL A 25 -11.87 -2.47 21.57
CA VAL A 25 -13.09 -3.24 21.25
C VAL A 25 -12.80 -4.43 20.34
N GLY A 26 -13.13 -5.63 20.84
CA GLY A 26 -12.90 -6.90 20.15
C GLY A 26 -13.57 -7.02 18.77
N PRO A 27 -13.28 -8.13 18.06
CA PRO A 27 -13.49 -8.25 16.60
C PRO A 27 -14.92 -8.00 16.13
N ALA A 28 -15.95 -8.32 16.93
CA ALA A 28 -17.35 -8.09 16.57
C ALA A 28 -17.83 -6.64 16.74
N ARG A 29 -17.12 -5.80 17.53
CA ARG A 29 -17.55 -4.43 17.90
C ARG A 29 -16.76 -3.32 17.21
N ALA A 30 -15.59 -3.62 16.62
CA ALA A 30 -14.86 -2.71 15.75
C ALA A 30 -15.59 -2.46 14.39
N ARG A 31 -16.55 -3.34 14.06
CA ARG A 31 -17.28 -3.34 12.78
C ARG A 31 -18.19 -2.12 12.58
N VAL A 32 -18.95 -1.71 13.60
CA VAL A 32 -19.92 -0.61 13.48
C VAL A 32 -19.21 0.75 13.29
N PRO A 33 -18.20 1.13 14.09
CA PRO A 33 -17.49 2.39 13.90
C PRO A 33 -16.70 2.47 12.59
N ALA A 34 -16.14 1.35 12.13
CA ALA A 34 -15.39 1.30 10.87
C ALA A 34 -16.31 1.47 9.65
N VAL A 35 -17.45 0.77 9.63
CA VAL A 35 -18.47 0.91 8.57
C VAL A 35 -19.07 2.32 8.58
N GLU A 36 -19.32 2.90 9.76
CA GLU A 36 -19.83 4.27 9.88
C GLU A 36 -18.81 5.32 9.44
N PHE A 37 -17.51 5.12 9.74
CA PHE A 37 -16.42 5.97 9.25
C PHE A 37 -16.26 5.89 7.73
N VAL A 38 -16.31 4.69 7.14
CA VAL A 38 -16.34 4.52 5.68
C VAL A 38 -17.56 5.19 5.11
N ASN A 39 -18.76 4.93 5.63
CA ASN A 39 -19.98 5.55 5.14
C ASN A 39 -19.86 7.07 5.18
N LYS A 40 -19.29 7.64 6.25
CA LYS A 40 -19.02 9.06 6.34
C LYS A 40 -18.01 9.56 5.30
N MET A 41 -16.87 8.88 5.11
CA MET A 41 -15.89 9.24 4.07
C MET A 41 -16.46 9.13 2.64
N MET A 42 -17.30 8.13 2.39
CA MET A 42 -17.87 7.84 1.07
C MET A 42 -19.04 8.78 0.76
N VAL A 43 -19.94 9.03 1.72
CA VAL A 43 -21.08 9.95 1.59
C VAL A 43 -20.63 11.42 1.57
N GLU A 44 -19.59 11.80 2.32
CA GLU A 44 -19.07 13.18 2.35
C GLU A 44 -18.10 13.51 1.18
N GLY A 45 -17.88 12.58 0.24
CA GLY A 45 -17.49 12.97 -1.13
C GLY A 45 -16.15 12.49 -1.69
N LEU A 46 -15.60 11.35 -1.25
CA LEU A 46 -14.36 10.80 -1.83
C LEU A 46 -14.56 9.66 -2.85
N SER A 47 -15.71 8.98 -2.86
CA SER A 47 -16.04 8.01 -3.92
C SER A 47 -17.56 7.86 -4.02
N LYS A 48 -18.15 8.45 -5.07
CA LYS A 48 -19.61 8.56 -5.23
C LYS A 48 -20.30 7.27 -5.70
N ASP A 49 -19.53 6.31 -6.23
CA ASP A 49 -20.07 5.16 -6.97
C ASP A 49 -19.77 3.80 -6.32
N TRP A 50 -19.30 3.78 -5.06
CA TRP A 50 -18.97 2.53 -4.37
C TRP A 50 -20.19 1.83 -3.79
N ASP A 51 -20.25 0.52 -3.98
CA ASP A 51 -21.26 -0.36 -3.43
C ASP A 51 -20.73 -1.04 -2.15
N MET A 52 -21.35 -0.76 -1.00
CA MET A 52 -20.98 -1.37 0.29
C MET A 52 -21.19 -2.89 0.32
N THR A 53 -22.03 -3.42 -0.56
CA THR A 53 -22.25 -4.87 -0.73
C THR A 53 -21.28 -5.51 -1.71
N ALA A 54 -20.33 -4.74 -2.27
CA ALA A 54 -19.32 -5.25 -3.17
C ALA A 54 -18.59 -6.45 -2.54
N SER A 55 -18.53 -7.53 -3.29
CA SER A 55 -17.77 -8.73 -2.97
C SER A 55 -16.94 -9.09 -4.19
N VAL A 56 -15.75 -9.63 -3.94
CA VAL A 56 -14.94 -10.22 -5.00
C VAL A 56 -15.30 -11.70 -5.05
N ALA A 57 -15.62 -12.21 -6.24
CA ALA A 57 -15.67 -13.65 -6.43
C ALA A 57 -14.32 -14.26 -5.97
N GLU A 58 -14.35 -15.51 -5.51
CA GLU A 58 -13.16 -16.18 -4.99
C GLU A 58 -11.93 -15.92 -5.86
N PRO A 59 -10.89 -15.24 -5.32
CA PRO A 59 -9.71 -14.89 -6.10
C PRO A 59 -9.10 -16.17 -6.66
N LEU A 60 -8.73 -16.14 -7.94
CA LEU A 60 -7.88 -17.20 -8.47
C LEU A 60 -6.55 -17.17 -7.70
N VAL A 61 -6.35 -18.17 -6.85
CA VAL A 61 -5.07 -18.39 -6.17
C VAL A 61 -4.10 -18.98 -7.19
N VAL A 62 -3.14 -18.18 -7.63
CA VAL A 62 -2.07 -18.64 -8.51
C VAL A 62 -1.06 -19.42 -7.66
N PRO A 63 -0.43 -20.51 -8.16
CA PRO A 63 0.59 -21.23 -7.39
C PRO A 63 1.72 -20.29 -6.91
N GLN A 64 2.00 -20.31 -5.60
CA GLN A 64 3.00 -19.43 -4.95
C GLN A 64 4.29 -20.16 -4.51
N THR A 65 4.42 -21.46 -4.81
CA THR A 65 5.54 -22.28 -4.33
C THR A 65 6.88 -21.72 -4.79
N GLY A 66 7.78 -21.40 -3.85
CA GLY A 66 9.11 -20.82 -4.12
C GLY A 66 9.11 -19.32 -4.42
N SER A 67 7.94 -18.68 -4.51
CA SER A 67 7.83 -17.26 -4.85
C SER A 67 8.28 -16.33 -3.72
N LYS A 68 8.21 -16.79 -2.46
CA LYS A 68 8.72 -16.00 -1.33
C LYS A 68 10.24 -15.91 -1.36
N GLU A 69 10.92 -17.02 -1.60
CA GLU A 69 12.38 -17.09 -1.66
C GLU A 69 12.92 -16.32 -2.86
N SER A 70 12.22 -16.33 -4.00
CA SER A 70 12.61 -15.53 -5.16
C SER A 70 12.51 -14.03 -4.93
N ASP A 71 11.57 -13.60 -4.08
CA ASP A 71 11.33 -12.18 -3.80
C ASP A 71 12.30 -11.61 -2.74
N LEU A 72 13.10 -12.46 -2.08
CA LEU A 72 14.03 -12.04 -1.03
C LEU A 72 15.10 -11.09 -1.58
N ILE A 73 15.24 -9.92 -0.95
CA ILE A 73 16.30 -8.96 -1.29
C ILE A 73 17.60 -9.39 -0.60
N VAL A 74 18.46 -10.08 -1.35
CA VAL A 74 19.73 -10.62 -0.82
C VAL A 74 20.77 -9.51 -0.68
N GLY A 75 21.28 -9.32 0.54
CA GLY A 75 22.34 -8.35 0.83
C GLY A 75 21.89 -6.90 1.01
N GLY A 76 20.58 -6.62 0.88
CA GLY A 76 20.00 -5.29 0.98
C GLY A 76 19.98 -4.50 -0.32
N LEU A 77 19.38 -3.31 -0.25
CA LEU A 77 19.30 -2.42 -1.40
C LEU A 77 20.65 -1.72 -1.66
N PRO A 78 21.01 -1.39 -2.92
CA PRO A 78 22.20 -0.60 -3.23
C PRO A 78 22.25 0.71 -2.44
N GLY A 79 23.41 1.08 -1.92
CA GLY A 79 23.55 2.29 -1.11
C GLY A 79 23.03 2.17 0.33
N GLN A 80 22.46 1.03 0.73
CA GLN A 80 22.24 0.69 2.12
C GLN A 80 23.59 0.44 2.81
N ARG A 81 23.90 1.18 3.88
CA ARG A 81 25.21 1.05 4.55
C ARG A 81 25.43 -0.39 5.05
N ALA A 82 26.58 -0.96 4.70
CA ALA A 82 26.98 -2.36 4.92
C ALA A 82 27.12 -2.84 6.38
N LYS A 83 26.73 -2.05 7.40
CA LYS A 83 26.80 -2.47 8.82
C LYS A 83 25.69 -3.47 9.23
N GLY A 84 25.30 -4.33 8.30
CA GLY A 84 24.30 -5.38 8.47
C GLY A 84 22.88 -4.86 8.26
N VAL A 85 22.23 -5.33 7.19
CA VAL A 85 20.77 -5.26 7.10
C VAL A 85 20.21 -6.06 8.29
N GLN A 86 19.53 -5.40 9.22
CA GLN A 86 19.09 -6.05 10.48
C GLN A 86 17.71 -6.70 10.39
N TYR A 87 17.07 -6.68 9.21
CA TYR A 87 15.70 -7.13 9.01
C TYR A 87 15.47 -7.57 7.57
N THR A 88 14.53 -8.49 7.39
CA THR A 88 14.25 -9.09 6.10
C THR A 88 13.45 -8.15 5.21
N GLN A 89 13.78 -8.14 3.92
CA GLN A 89 13.10 -7.33 2.91
C GLN A 89 12.79 -8.21 1.70
N TYR A 90 11.62 -8.00 1.12
CA TYR A 90 11.15 -8.70 -0.07
C TYR A 90 10.63 -7.70 -1.08
N ALA A 91 10.80 -7.99 -2.36
CA ALA A 91 10.19 -7.23 -3.43
C ALA A 91 9.85 -8.15 -4.59
N GLY A 92 8.79 -7.84 -5.30
CA GLY A 92 8.40 -8.64 -6.45
C GLY A 92 6.97 -8.36 -6.88
N TYR A 93 6.45 -9.29 -7.68
CA TYR A 93 5.15 -9.16 -8.32
C TYR A 93 4.18 -10.22 -7.81
N VAL A 94 2.94 -9.80 -7.60
CA VAL A 94 1.80 -10.71 -7.39
C VAL A 94 0.83 -10.51 -8.54
N THR A 95 0.55 -11.60 -9.26
CA THR A 95 -0.43 -11.60 -10.36
C THR A 95 -1.83 -11.46 -9.78
N VAL A 96 -2.57 -10.44 -10.25
CA VAL A 96 -3.97 -10.18 -9.84
C VAL A 96 -4.97 -10.55 -10.93
N ASP A 97 -4.51 -10.70 -12.18
CA ASP A 97 -5.30 -11.21 -13.30
C ASP A 97 -4.38 -11.87 -14.33
N ALA A 98 -4.40 -13.20 -14.35
CA ALA A 98 -3.56 -14.01 -15.23
C ALA A 98 -3.94 -13.86 -16.70
N THR A 99 -5.23 -13.66 -17.01
CA THR A 99 -5.72 -13.51 -18.38
C THR A 99 -5.23 -12.21 -19.00
N ALA A 100 -5.31 -11.11 -18.25
CA ALA A 100 -4.80 -9.83 -18.69
C ALA A 100 -3.27 -9.72 -18.61
N GLY A 101 -2.61 -10.64 -17.89
CA GLY A 101 -1.19 -10.54 -17.54
C GLY A 101 -0.92 -9.33 -16.65
N ARG A 102 -1.81 -9.07 -15.69
CA ARG A 102 -1.74 -7.93 -14.76
C ARG A 102 -1.15 -8.36 -13.43
N ALA A 103 -0.14 -7.63 -12.98
CA ALA A 103 0.55 -7.89 -11.72
C ALA A 103 0.86 -6.58 -10.99
N LEU A 104 0.68 -6.61 -9.67
CA LEU A 104 1.03 -5.49 -8.80
C LEU A 104 2.39 -5.75 -8.15
N PHE A 105 3.22 -4.72 -8.14
CA PHE A 105 4.50 -4.71 -7.48
C PHE A 105 4.34 -4.36 -6.00
N TYR A 106 5.11 -5.01 -5.15
CA TYR A 106 5.17 -4.69 -3.73
C TYR A 106 6.62 -4.64 -3.24
N TYR A 107 6.84 -3.82 -2.21
CA TYR A 107 8.04 -3.86 -1.38
C TYR A 107 7.61 -4.13 0.07
N PHE A 108 8.07 -5.23 0.62
CA PHE A 108 7.73 -5.70 1.96
C PHE A 108 8.96 -5.66 2.87
N VAL A 109 8.76 -5.15 4.09
CA VAL A 109 9.82 -5.01 5.08
C VAL A 109 9.32 -5.58 6.40
N GLU A 110 10.01 -6.59 6.91
CA GLU A 110 9.73 -7.12 8.23
C GLU A 110 10.12 -6.12 9.32
N ALA A 111 9.45 -6.21 10.46
CA ALA A 111 9.73 -5.32 11.57
C ALA A 111 11.16 -5.51 12.08
N ILE A 112 11.84 -4.41 12.39
CA ILE A 112 13.24 -4.41 12.84
C ILE A 112 13.42 -5.26 14.11
N HIS A 113 12.40 -5.29 14.97
CA HIS A 113 12.43 -6.00 16.24
C HIS A 113 11.21 -6.90 16.40
N ASN A 114 11.47 -8.20 16.61
CA ASN A 114 10.48 -9.24 16.86
C ASN A 114 9.41 -9.35 15.74
N ALA A 115 9.83 -9.36 14.48
CA ALA A 115 8.94 -9.44 13.30
C ALA A 115 7.80 -10.46 13.46
N THR A 116 8.12 -11.65 14.00
CA THR A 116 7.17 -12.75 14.24
C THR A 116 6.08 -12.48 15.27
N SER A 117 6.11 -11.35 16.00
CA SER A 117 5.05 -10.93 16.92
C SER A 117 4.44 -9.58 16.56
N ARG A 118 4.93 -8.89 15.53
CA ARG A 118 4.47 -7.55 15.14
C ARG A 118 3.31 -7.62 14.14
N PRO A 119 2.36 -6.65 14.18
CA PRO A 119 1.25 -6.59 13.23
C PRO A 119 1.73 -6.49 11.78
N LEU A 120 0.85 -6.80 10.85
CA LEU A 120 1.04 -6.57 9.41
C LEU A 120 0.28 -5.30 9.01
N VAL A 121 0.92 -4.44 8.22
CA VAL A 121 0.32 -3.23 7.66
C VAL A 121 0.49 -3.26 6.15
N LEU A 122 -0.60 -3.13 5.38
CA LEU A 122 -0.55 -2.85 3.95
C LEU A 122 -0.79 -1.36 3.75
N TRP A 123 0.11 -0.66 3.06
CA TRP A 123 0.02 0.78 2.83
C TRP A 123 -0.29 1.12 1.37
N LEU A 124 -1.22 2.05 1.18
CA LEU A 124 -1.68 2.58 -0.10
C LEU A 124 -1.46 4.10 -0.17
N SER A 125 -0.59 4.55 -1.06
CA SER A 125 -0.34 5.98 -1.25
C SER A 125 -1.48 6.71 -1.96
N SER A 126 -1.41 8.04 -1.84
CA SER A 126 -2.38 8.98 -2.41
C SER A 126 -2.26 9.13 -3.93
N GLY A 127 -3.14 9.96 -4.49
CA GLY A 127 -3.35 10.10 -5.92
C GLY A 127 -3.96 8.83 -6.48
N PRO A 128 -4.87 8.90 -7.44
CA PRO A 128 -5.00 7.74 -8.27
C PRO A 128 -3.62 7.56 -8.93
N GLY A 129 -2.99 6.43 -8.63
CA GLY A 129 -1.79 5.99 -9.30
C GLY A 129 -0.43 6.40 -8.74
N CYS A 130 -0.28 6.96 -7.53
CA CYS A 130 1.06 7.21 -6.96
C CYS A 130 1.64 6.02 -6.19
N SER A 131 2.96 5.93 -6.21
CA SER A 131 3.74 4.80 -5.72
C SER A 131 3.90 4.82 -4.20
N SER A 132 3.38 3.78 -3.53
CA SER A 132 3.65 3.56 -2.10
C SER A 132 5.13 3.29 -1.80
N LEU A 133 5.89 2.75 -2.75
CA LEU A 133 7.34 2.58 -2.61
C LEU A 133 8.03 3.95 -2.60
N GLY A 134 7.72 4.82 -3.56
CA GLY A 134 8.31 6.14 -3.64
C GLY A 134 7.88 7.04 -2.47
N ASP A 135 6.57 7.22 -2.32
CA ASP A 135 6.02 8.17 -1.34
C ASP A 135 6.29 7.70 0.08
N GLN A 136 5.93 6.46 0.40
CA GLN A 136 5.84 6.07 1.80
C GLN A 136 7.03 5.25 2.26
N ALA A 137 7.54 4.36 1.41
CA ALA A 137 8.71 3.56 1.78
C ALA A 137 10.01 4.40 1.80
N LEU A 138 10.15 5.36 0.87
CA LEU A 138 11.38 6.13 0.67
C LEU A 138 11.29 7.61 1.08
N MET A 139 10.09 8.22 1.08
CA MET A 139 9.90 9.62 1.51
C MET A 139 9.07 9.78 2.80
N GLY A 140 8.27 8.77 3.15
CA GLY A 140 7.33 8.77 4.29
C GLY A 140 7.75 7.83 5.42
N HIS A 141 6.89 7.02 5.99
CA HIS A 141 7.24 6.27 7.22
C HIS A 141 8.08 4.99 7.00
N GLY A 142 8.65 4.76 5.81
CA GLY A 142 9.47 3.57 5.53
C GLY A 142 10.88 3.57 6.10
N PRO A 143 11.60 2.44 5.93
CA PRO A 143 12.86 2.17 6.62
C PRO A 143 14.00 3.11 6.23
N TYR A 144 13.92 3.70 5.04
CA TYR A 144 15.01 4.47 4.46
C TYR A 144 14.56 5.81 3.89
N ARG A 145 15.53 6.72 3.79
CA ARG A 145 15.47 7.96 3.04
C ARG A 145 16.54 7.94 1.96
N VAL A 146 16.17 8.33 0.75
CA VAL A 146 17.14 8.51 -0.32
C VAL A 146 17.92 9.81 -0.07
N SER A 147 19.25 9.71 -0.10
CA SER A 147 20.14 10.86 0.01
C SER A 147 20.01 11.79 -1.20
N LYS A 148 20.42 13.05 -1.05
CA LYS A 148 20.43 14.04 -2.15
C LYS A 148 21.27 13.66 -3.38
N ASN A 149 22.08 12.61 -3.29
CA ASN A 149 22.89 12.11 -4.41
C ASN A 149 22.15 11.05 -5.25
N GLY A 150 20.90 10.70 -4.91
CA GLY A 150 20.10 9.70 -5.61
C GLY A 150 20.67 8.28 -5.55
N GLN A 151 21.65 8.00 -4.69
CA GLN A 151 22.43 6.75 -4.71
C GLN A 151 22.56 6.07 -3.34
N THR A 152 22.49 6.84 -2.25
CA THR A 152 22.71 6.32 -0.89
C THR A 152 21.40 6.31 -0.11
N LEU A 153 21.26 5.34 0.80
CA LEU A 153 20.14 5.24 1.73
C LEU A 153 20.56 5.59 3.15
N HIS A 154 19.73 6.38 3.84
CA HIS A 154 19.85 6.67 5.26
C HIS A 154 18.70 6.01 6.04
N GLY A 155 19.02 5.34 7.15
CA GLY A 155 18.00 4.74 8.01
C GLY A 155 17.06 5.79 8.62
N ASN A 156 15.76 5.49 8.63
CA ASN A 156 14.72 6.31 9.23
C ASN A 156 14.44 5.83 10.67
N LYS A 157 14.80 6.66 11.65
CA LYS A 157 14.61 6.37 13.09
C LYS A 157 13.17 6.47 13.56
N ASP A 158 12.27 7.01 12.73
CA ASP A 158 10.85 7.14 13.02
C ASP A 158 10.02 6.23 12.10
N SER A 159 10.64 5.18 11.56
CA SER A 159 9.98 4.29 10.62
C SER A 159 8.90 3.44 11.28
N LEU A 160 7.78 3.25 10.57
CA LEU A 160 6.72 2.31 10.91
C LEU A 160 7.23 0.86 11.04
N VAL A 161 8.32 0.51 10.34
CA VAL A 161 8.92 -0.84 10.43
C VAL A 161 9.56 -1.13 11.79
N GLN A 162 9.68 -0.13 12.69
CA GLN A 162 10.08 -0.40 14.07
C GLN A 162 9.01 -1.14 14.88
N VAL A 163 7.74 -1.03 14.47
CA VAL A 163 6.60 -1.53 15.24
C VAL A 163 5.67 -2.43 14.43
N ALA A 164 5.87 -2.57 13.12
CA ALA A 164 5.04 -3.39 12.23
C ALA A 164 5.86 -4.01 11.10
N ASN A 165 5.35 -5.10 10.54
CA ASN A 165 5.75 -5.60 9.23
C ASN A 165 4.94 -4.83 8.19
N VAL A 166 5.58 -4.23 7.18
CA VAL A 166 4.91 -3.25 6.30
C VAL A 166 5.05 -3.62 4.83
N ILE A 167 3.92 -3.75 4.14
CA ILE A 167 3.82 -3.94 2.69
C ILE A 167 3.51 -2.57 2.07
N TYR A 168 4.41 -2.09 1.21
CA TYR A 168 4.19 -0.92 0.36
C TYR A 168 3.72 -1.42 -1.01
N LEU A 169 2.41 -1.29 -1.28
CA LEU A 169 1.80 -1.80 -2.50
C LEU A 169 1.71 -0.69 -3.56
N GLU A 170 2.25 -0.93 -4.75
CA GLU A 170 2.10 -0.03 -5.89
C GLU A 170 0.76 -0.29 -6.61
N SER A 171 -0.32 0.22 -6.01
CA SER A 171 -1.67 0.18 -6.58
C SER A 171 -1.93 1.48 -7.35
N THR A 172 -2.32 1.47 -8.64
CA THR A 172 -2.90 0.39 -9.47
C THR A 172 -2.00 0.04 -10.67
N THR A 173 -2.53 -0.61 -11.70
CA THR A 173 -1.84 -0.88 -12.97
C THR A 173 -1.16 0.38 -13.51
N GLY A 174 0.14 0.28 -13.82
CA GLY A 174 0.93 1.40 -14.32
C GLY A 174 1.50 2.33 -13.25
N THR A 175 1.19 2.10 -11.97
CA THR A 175 1.84 2.78 -10.85
C THR A 175 3.21 2.20 -10.58
N GLY A 176 4.24 3.04 -10.59
CA GLY A 176 5.61 2.63 -10.34
C GLY A 176 6.04 1.47 -11.24
N PHE A 177 6.25 0.30 -10.63
CA PHE A 177 6.64 -0.93 -11.30
C PHE A 177 5.48 -1.86 -11.65
N SER A 178 4.27 -1.64 -11.14
CA SER A 178 3.07 -2.43 -11.47
C SER A 178 2.67 -2.31 -12.94
N TYR A 179 2.24 -3.40 -13.55
CA TYR A 179 1.98 -3.46 -14.99
C TYR A 179 0.82 -4.37 -15.38
N SER A 180 0.37 -4.21 -16.62
CA SER A 180 -0.48 -5.17 -17.33
C SER A 180 0.03 -5.36 -18.76
N ASN A 181 -0.02 -6.61 -19.24
CA ASN A 181 0.22 -6.94 -20.64
C ASN A 181 -0.94 -6.51 -21.56
N THR A 182 -2.08 -6.13 -20.97
CA THR A 182 -3.29 -5.73 -21.70
C THR A 182 -3.43 -4.20 -21.70
N SER A 183 -3.30 -3.58 -22.87
CA SER A 183 -3.27 -2.12 -23.01
C SER A 183 -4.56 -1.41 -22.56
N SER A 184 -5.71 -2.10 -22.59
CA SER A 184 -6.98 -1.53 -22.09
C SER A 184 -7.04 -1.40 -20.57
N ASP A 185 -6.20 -2.11 -19.81
CA ASP A 185 -6.17 -2.00 -18.34
C ASP A 185 -5.66 -0.63 -17.87
N TYR A 186 -4.94 0.10 -18.72
CA TYR A 186 -4.49 1.46 -18.46
C TYR A 186 -5.56 2.53 -18.76
N LYS A 187 -6.79 2.13 -19.11
CA LYS A 187 -7.89 3.04 -19.44
C LYS A 187 -9.09 2.78 -18.54
N GLY A 188 -9.77 3.84 -18.14
CA GLY A 188 -11.03 3.74 -17.39
C GLY A 188 -10.88 3.04 -16.04
N LEU A 189 -9.75 3.26 -15.35
CA LEU A 189 -9.53 2.76 -13.99
C LEU A 189 -10.62 3.31 -13.07
N SER A 190 -11.31 2.42 -12.37
CA SER A 190 -12.31 2.76 -11.38
C SER A 190 -11.86 2.29 -10.01
N ASP A 191 -12.27 3.02 -8.97
CA ASP A 191 -12.07 2.65 -7.57
C ASP A 191 -12.43 1.19 -7.29
N ARG A 192 -13.55 0.72 -7.88
CA ARG A 192 -13.98 -0.68 -7.81
C ARG A 192 -12.91 -1.64 -8.32
N LYS A 193 -12.43 -1.46 -9.54
CA LYS A 193 -11.41 -2.35 -10.14
C LYS A 193 -10.12 -2.31 -9.33
N ILE A 194 -9.71 -1.13 -8.88
CA ILE A 194 -8.50 -0.93 -8.06
C ILE A 194 -8.62 -1.72 -6.74
N SER A 195 -9.72 -1.56 -6.03
CA SER A 195 -9.94 -2.24 -4.74
C SER A 195 -10.09 -3.75 -4.89
N GLU A 196 -10.73 -4.23 -5.96
CA GLU A 196 -10.78 -5.66 -6.27
C GLU A 196 -9.39 -6.24 -6.56
N ASP A 197 -8.55 -5.54 -7.33
CA ASP A 197 -7.18 -5.99 -7.60
C ASP A 197 -6.31 -5.95 -6.33
N ASN A 198 -6.48 -4.95 -5.46
CA ASN A 198 -5.81 -4.90 -4.14
C ASN A 198 -6.23 -6.07 -3.24
N PHE A 199 -7.51 -6.47 -3.28
CA PHE A 199 -8.00 -7.64 -2.55
C PHE A 199 -7.40 -8.94 -3.11
N ARG A 200 -7.39 -9.11 -4.45
CA ARG A 200 -6.74 -10.27 -5.11
C ARG A 200 -5.25 -10.35 -4.80
N PHE A 201 -4.57 -9.20 -4.77
CA PHE A 201 -3.18 -9.10 -4.32
C PHE A 201 -3.03 -9.64 -2.90
N LEU A 202 -3.83 -9.14 -1.95
CA LEU A 202 -3.72 -9.52 -0.54
C LEU A 202 -3.92 -11.03 -0.34
N VAL A 203 -4.93 -11.63 -0.98
CA VAL A 203 -5.18 -13.08 -0.88
C VAL A 203 -4.00 -13.88 -1.43
N ASN A 204 -3.53 -13.57 -2.65
CA ASN A 204 -2.38 -14.28 -3.22
C ASN A 204 -1.08 -14.04 -2.44
N TRP A 205 -0.89 -12.84 -1.88
CA TRP A 205 0.27 -12.52 -1.05
C TRP A 205 0.25 -13.32 0.27
N LEU A 206 -0.91 -13.49 0.90
CA LEU A 206 -1.06 -14.32 2.11
C LEU A 206 -0.84 -15.81 1.85
N GLU A 207 -1.07 -16.30 0.63
CA GLU A 207 -0.67 -17.65 0.23
C GLU A 207 0.85 -17.78 0.05
N ARG A 208 1.52 -16.70 -0.39
CA ARG A 208 2.99 -16.63 -0.49
C ARG A 208 3.67 -16.48 0.88
N PHE A 209 3.03 -15.78 1.81
CA PHE A 209 3.50 -15.50 3.16
C PHE A 209 2.52 -16.05 4.23
N PRO A 210 2.34 -17.38 4.32
CA PRO A 210 1.30 -18.01 5.13
C PRO A 210 1.43 -17.72 6.63
N GLU A 211 2.64 -17.45 7.13
CA GLU A 211 2.89 -17.09 8.53
C GLU A 211 2.27 -15.74 8.97
N TYR A 212 1.71 -14.99 8.01
CA TYR A 212 1.02 -13.73 8.27
C TYR A 212 -0.52 -13.84 8.24
N LYS A 213 -1.10 -15.00 7.88
CA LYS A 213 -2.57 -15.17 7.79
C LYS A 213 -3.32 -14.85 9.09
N GLU A 214 -2.73 -15.22 10.23
CA GLU A 214 -3.32 -14.98 11.56
C GLU A 214 -2.84 -13.68 12.21
N ARG A 215 -2.09 -12.85 11.47
CA ARG A 215 -1.51 -11.62 12.03
C ARG A 215 -2.55 -10.53 12.15
N MET A 216 -2.55 -9.79 13.26
CA MET A 216 -3.26 -8.50 13.35
C MET A 216 -2.93 -7.65 12.13
N PHE A 217 -3.94 -7.40 11.30
CA PHE A 217 -3.77 -6.79 10.00
C PHE A 217 -4.42 -5.41 9.93
N PHE A 218 -3.66 -4.42 9.48
CA PHE A 218 -4.11 -3.05 9.26
C PHE A 218 -3.95 -2.66 7.80
N VAL A 219 -4.84 -1.79 7.32
CA VAL A 219 -4.69 -1.15 6.00
C VAL A 219 -4.47 0.34 6.21
N GLY A 220 -3.32 0.84 5.76
CA GLY A 220 -2.96 2.24 5.79
C GLY A 220 -3.23 2.92 4.45
N GLY A 221 -3.62 4.19 4.50
CA GLY A 221 -3.86 5.01 3.33
C GLY A 221 -3.46 6.47 3.53
N GLU A 222 -2.70 7.04 2.60
CA GLU A 222 -2.42 8.47 2.56
C GLU A 222 -3.36 9.16 1.57
N GLY A 223 -3.96 10.30 1.94
CA GLY A 223 -4.79 11.10 1.04
C GLY A 223 -5.90 10.27 0.38
N TYR A 224 -5.91 10.18 -0.97
CA TYR A 224 -6.91 9.35 -1.68
C TYR A 224 -6.74 7.85 -1.42
N GLY A 225 -5.54 7.42 -1.05
CA GLY A 225 -5.27 6.06 -0.57
C GLY A 225 -6.08 5.68 0.65
N GLY A 226 -6.55 6.65 1.46
CA GLY A 226 -7.51 6.42 2.54
C GLY A 226 -8.85 5.86 2.04
N SER A 227 -9.31 6.29 0.86
CA SER A 227 -10.49 5.73 0.19
C SER A 227 -10.24 4.29 -0.24
N TYR A 228 -9.08 4.00 -0.85
CA TYR A 228 -8.71 2.63 -1.22
C TYR A 228 -8.59 1.71 0.00
N ALA A 229 -8.04 2.21 1.11
CA ALA A 229 -7.94 1.47 2.37
C ALA A 229 -9.33 1.11 2.93
N ALA A 230 -10.26 2.06 2.92
CA ALA A 230 -11.65 1.85 3.33
C ALA A 230 -12.38 0.81 2.46
N GLN A 231 -12.22 0.91 1.15
CA GLN A 231 -12.83 -0.02 0.20
C GLN A 231 -12.25 -1.44 0.33
N LEU A 232 -10.93 -1.56 0.47
CA LEU A 232 -10.26 -2.84 0.73
C LEU A 232 -10.73 -3.46 2.05
N MET A 233 -10.84 -2.67 3.12
CA MET A 233 -11.42 -3.14 4.38
C MET A 233 -12.82 -3.72 4.16
N GLN A 234 -13.69 -3.04 3.42
CA GLN A 234 -15.05 -3.54 3.17
C GLN A 234 -15.03 -4.88 2.42
N LEU A 235 -14.18 -5.03 1.42
CA LEU A 235 -14.01 -6.30 0.70
C LEU A 235 -13.52 -7.43 1.63
N ILE A 236 -12.59 -7.14 2.54
CA ILE A 236 -12.11 -8.11 3.53
C ILE A 236 -13.22 -8.53 4.50
N LEU A 237 -14.00 -7.57 5.02
CA LEU A 237 -15.10 -7.86 5.93
C LEU A 237 -16.17 -8.72 5.24
N ASN A 238 -16.50 -8.40 3.99
CA ASN A 238 -17.47 -9.17 3.21
C ASN A 238 -16.96 -10.58 2.90
N HIS A 239 -15.66 -10.74 2.63
CA HIS A 239 -15.04 -12.05 2.43
C HIS A 239 -15.05 -12.90 3.70
N ASN A 240 -14.70 -12.32 4.85
CA ASN A 240 -14.69 -13.03 6.14
C ASN A 240 -16.09 -13.47 6.59
N ASP A 241 -17.14 -12.76 6.18
CA ASP A 241 -18.53 -13.13 6.48
C ASP A 241 -19.04 -14.28 5.59
N ALA A 242 -18.46 -14.48 4.41
CA ALA A 242 -18.85 -15.55 3.52
C ALA A 242 -18.34 -16.91 4.05
N SER A 243 -19.20 -17.93 4.03
CA SER A 243 -18.88 -19.25 4.59
C SER A 243 -17.84 -19.99 3.75
N GLY A 244 -16.81 -20.54 4.40
CA GLY A 244 -15.84 -21.44 3.75
C GLY A 244 -14.50 -20.81 3.36
N HIS A 245 -14.30 -19.52 3.64
CA HIS A 245 -13.04 -18.82 3.37
C HIS A 245 -12.12 -18.76 4.59
N THR A 246 -10.82 -18.57 4.34
CA THR A 246 -9.86 -18.31 5.42
C THR A 246 -9.98 -16.87 5.88
N ASN A 247 -10.30 -16.67 7.16
CA ASN A 247 -10.44 -15.32 7.71
C ASN A 247 -9.12 -14.56 7.68
N ILE A 248 -9.14 -13.37 7.09
CA ILE A 248 -8.07 -12.38 7.25
C ILE A 248 -8.27 -11.71 8.61
N ALA A 249 -7.25 -11.73 9.47
CA ALA A 249 -7.29 -11.16 10.82
C ALA A 249 -7.26 -9.60 10.84
N PHE A 250 -8.19 -9.00 10.11
CA PHE A 250 -8.35 -7.55 9.96
C PHE A 250 -8.67 -6.90 11.31
N THR A 251 -7.92 -5.84 11.62
CA THR A 251 -7.95 -5.13 12.91
C THR A 251 -8.38 -3.68 12.76
N GLY A 252 -7.94 -2.97 11.71
CA GLY A 252 -8.34 -1.58 11.51
C GLY A 252 -7.66 -0.88 10.34
N ILE A 253 -7.95 0.42 10.22
CA ILE A 253 -7.36 1.28 9.19
C ILE A 253 -6.51 2.39 9.81
N LEU A 254 -5.49 2.83 9.06
CA LEU A 254 -4.66 3.98 9.38
C LEU A 254 -4.85 5.00 8.24
N VAL A 255 -5.16 6.25 8.55
CA VAL A 255 -5.34 7.30 7.53
C VAL A 255 -4.38 8.44 7.81
N ASP A 256 -3.58 8.79 6.81
CA ASP A 256 -2.64 9.89 6.84
C ASP A 256 -3.01 10.98 5.82
N SER A 257 -2.59 12.21 6.10
CA SER A 257 -2.74 13.35 5.20
C SER A 257 -1.55 13.48 4.27
N LEU A 258 -1.78 14.04 3.08
CA LEU A 258 -0.77 14.27 2.05
C LEU A 258 0.43 15.08 2.55
N TYR A 259 1.65 14.58 2.28
CA TYR A 259 2.89 15.34 2.42
C TYR A 259 3.65 15.43 1.10
N GLU A 260 3.80 16.64 0.57
CA GLU A 260 4.66 16.89 -0.60
C GLU A 260 6.14 16.69 -0.23
N CYS A 261 6.76 15.67 -0.81
CA CYS A 261 8.19 15.40 -0.69
C CYS A 261 8.90 15.54 -2.03
N SER A 262 10.21 15.81 -2.00
CA SER A 262 11.01 15.98 -3.21
C SER A 262 11.28 14.64 -3.91
N GLU A 263 10.57 14.43 -5.03
CA GLU A 263 10.55 13.17 -5.80
C GLU A 263 11.85 12.87 -6.56
N GLN A 264 12.65 13.89 -6.88
CA GLN A 264 13.74 13.78 -7.84
C GLN A 264 14.79 12.72 -7.43
N ASN A 265 15.23 12.74 -6.17
CA ASN A 265 16.26 11.80 -5.70
C ASN A 265 15.74 10.36 -5.70
N VAL A 266 14.45 10.16 -5.39
CA VAL A 266 13.82 8.84 -5.38
C VAL A 266 13.68 8.30 -6.78
N ALA A 267 13.26 9.14 -7.73
CA ALA A 267 13.20 8.77 -9.14
C ALA A 267 14.58 8.40 -9.69
N GLU A 268 15.61 9.19 -9.37
CA GLU A 268 17.00 8.87 -9.74
C GLU A 268 17.42 7.51 -9.17
N TYR A 269 17.14 7.24 -7.90
CA TYR A 269 17.51 6.00 -7.23
C TYR A 269 16.79 4.76 -7.79
N LEU A 270 15.46 4.79 -7.89
CA LEU A 270 14.63 3.66 -8.34
C LEU A 270 14.79 3.34 -9.83
N ASN A 271 15.34 4.27 -10.62
CA ASN A 271 15.65 4.04 -12.03
C ASN A 271 17.08 3.53 -12.27
N THR A 272 17.89 3.30 -11.23
CA THR A 272 19.19 2.65 -11.40
C THR A 272 19.04 1.14 -11.66
N PRO A 273 19.79 0.55 -12.62
CA PRO A 273 19.72 -0.88 -12.91
C PRO A 273 20.03 -1.77 -11.70
N GLU A 274 20.95 -1.35 -10.83
CA GLU A 274 21.34 -2.09 -9.63
C GLU A 274 20.19 -2.16 -8.63
N VAL A 275 19.44 -1.06 -8.45
CA VAL A 275 18.29 -1.01 -7.55
C VAL A 275 17.15 -1.84 -8.10
N GLN A 276 16.84 -1.70 -9.39
CA GLN A 276 15.80 -2.52 -10.04
C GLN A 276 16.12 -4.02 -9.96
N LYS A 277 17.38 -4.39 -10.17
CA LYS A 277 17.82 -5.78 -10.01
C LYS A 277 17.65 -6.27 -8.57
N ALA A 278 18.00 -5.45 -7.56
CA ALA A 278 17.82 -5.83 -6.16
C ALA A 278 16.35 -5.94 -5.74
N LEU A 279 15.47 -5.15 -6.38
CA LEU A 279 14.02 -5.18 -6.20
C LEU A 279 13.31 -6.23 -7.06
N HIS A 280 14.06 -7.06 -7.81
CA HIS A 280 13.51 -8.07 -8.73
C HIS A 280 12.56 -7.51 -9.79
N VAL A 281 12.79 -6.26 -10.19
CA VAL A 281 12.03 -5.59 -11.24
C VAL A 281 12.40 -6.18 -12.60
N ASN A 282 11.41 -6.41 -13.45
CA ASN A 282 11.62 -6.81 -14.84
C ASN A 282 11.60 -5.56 -15.73
N PRO A 283 12.74 -5.07 -16.27
CA PRO A 283 12.75 -3.85 -17.07
C PRO A 283 11.91 -3.94 -18.35
N ALA A 284 11.67 -5.16 -18.86
CA ALA A 284 10.87 -5.37 -20.07
C ALA A 284 9.38 -5.06 -19.87
N THR A 285 8.86 -5.11 -18.63
CA THR A 285 7.44 -4.84 -18.34
C THR A 285 7.15 -3.36 -18.11
N ILE A 286 8.20 -2.53 -18.01
CA ILE A 286 8.13 -1.10 -17.66
C ILE A 286 9.18 -0.28 -18.44
N PRO A 287 9.11 -0.25 -19.79
CA PRO A 287 10.13 0.38 -20.63
C PRO A 287 10.33 1.88 -20.36
N GLN A 288 9.33 2.56 -19.81
CA GLN A 288 9.37 3.96 -19.40
C GLN A 288 10.13 4.20 -18.08
N GLY A 289 10.57 3.15 -17.39
CA GLY A 289 11.12 3.22 -16.05
C GLY A 289 10.07 3.49 -14.97
N TRP A 290 10.55 3.62 -13.74
CA TRP A 290 9.74 3.97 -12.59
C TRP A 290 9.34 5.44 -12.62
N ARG A 291 8.08 5.73 -12.27
CA ARG A 291 7.55 7.08 -12.07
C ARG A 291 6.75 7.14 -10.77
N GLN A 292 6.80 8.30 -10.09
CA GLN A 292 6.11 8.50 -8.82
C GLN A 292 4.61 8.29 -8.94
N CYS A 293 3.96 9.00 -9.86
CA CYS A 293 2.53 8.86 -10.15
C CYS A 293 2.30 8.48 -11.61
N ASN A 294 1.29 7.66 -11.86
CA ASN A 294 0.87 7.34 -13.22
C ASN A 294 -0.06 8.45 -13.78
N GLU A 295 0.04 8.70 -15.08
CA GLU A 295 -0.76 9.73 -15.77
C GLU A 295 -2.16 9.22 -16.20
N TYR A 296 -2.39 7.91 -16.07
CA TYR A 296 -3.63 7.24 -16.49
C TYR A 296 -4.78 7.44 -15.49
N SER A 297 -4.43 7.98 -14.33
CA SER A 297 -5.29 8.18 -13.20
C SER A 297 -6.05 9.50 -13.30
N PHE A 298 -7.22 9.40 -13.92
CA PHE A 298 -8.25 10.43 -14.07
C PHE A 298 -7.90 11.64 -14.95
N HIS A 299 -8.37 11.59 -16.21
CA HIS A 299 -8.99 12.78 -16.79
C HIS A 299 -10.34 12.96 -16.10
N LYS A 300 -10.48 13.96 -15.22
CA LYS A 300 -11.81 14.48 -14.89
C LYS A 300 -12.37 15.14 -16.16
N PRO A 301 -13.59 14.81 -16.62
CA PRO A 301 -14.32 15.71 -17.50
C PRO A 301 -14.64 17.04 -16.80
#